data_AF-A0A177QC94-F1
#
_entry.id   AF-A0A177QC94-F1
#
_cell.length_a   1.000
_cell.length_b   1.000
_cell.length_c   1.000
_cell.angle_alpha   90.00
_cell.angle_beta   90.00
_cell.angle_gamma   90.00
#
_symmetry.space_group_name_H-M   'P 1'
#
loop_
_entity.id
_entity.type
_entity.pdbx_description
1 polymer ?
#
loop_
_entity_poly.entity_id
_entity_poly.type
_entity_poly.pdbx_seq_one_letter_code
_entity_poly.pdbx_strand_id
1 'polypeptide(L)' 'MVADNLIDMLESSIPMWMKGWRCVSCGNIVDPLILRHRMIQQAGVLRLLGTEAAMPRLRHALKATA' A
#
# COMPACT_ATOMS: atom_id res chain seq x y z
N MET A 1 15.03 -13.01 6.07
CA MET A 1 15.44 -12.21 4.89
C MET A 1 16.87 -11.74 5.12
N VAL A 2 17.64 -11.54 4.06
CA VAL A 2 19.01 -11.00 4.11
C VAL A 2 19.08 -9.69 3.33
N ALA A 3 19.90 -8.75 3.79
CA ALA A 3 20.13 -7.50 3.08
C ALA A 3 20.93 -7.75 1.79
N ASP A 4 20.58 -7.05 0.72
CA ASP A 4 21.27 -7.12 -0.57
C ASP A 4 21.37 -5.72 -1.20
N ASN A 5 22.34 -5.52 -2.08
CA ASN A 5 22.52 -4.28 -2.82
C ASN A 5 21.88 -4.42 -4.21
N LEU A 6 20.86 -3.62 -4.48
CA LEU A 6 20.13 -3.57 -5.74
C LEU A 6 20.50 -2.32 -6.51
N ILE A 7 20.39 -2.39 -7.84
CA ILE A 7 20.56 -1.24 -8.73
C ILE A 7 19.17 -0.89 -9.27
N ASP A 8 18.77 0.36 -9.08
CA ASP A 8 17.59 0.90 -9.74
C ASP A 8 17.90 1.13 -11.24
N MET A 9 17.14 0.45 -12.10
CA MET A 9 17.29 0.52 -13.55
C MET A 9 16.34 1.53 -14.22
N LEU A 10 15.31 2.00 -13.51
CA LEU A 10 14.20 2.72 -14.15
C LEU A 10 14.26 4.23 -13.93
N GLU A 11 14.65 4.69 -12.74
CA GLU A 11 14.31 6.05 -12.30
C GLU A 11 15.51 6.98 -12.11
N SER A 12 16.73 6.49 -12.32
CA SER A 12 17.93 7.24 -11.99
C SER A 12 18.84 7.44 -13.21
N SER A 13 19.10 8.70 -13.59
CA SER A 13 20.12 9.08 -14.58
C SER A 13 21.54 8.66 -14.19
N ILE A 14 21.72 8.26 -12.92
CA ILE A 14 22.93 7.68 -12.32
C ILE A 14 22.46 6.45 -11.53
N PRO A 15 23.02 5.24 -11.69
CA PRO A 15 22.57 4.07 -10.95
C PRO A 15 22.63 4.34 -9.44
N MET A 16 21.46 4.52 -8.83
CA MET A 16 21.34 4.69 -7.38
C MET A 16 21.35 3.30 -6.75
N TRP A 17 22.45 2.98 -6.07
CA TRP A 17 22.53 1.78 -5.24
C TRP A 17 21.49 1.86 -4.14
N MET A 18 20.71 0.80 -4.02
CA MET A 18 19.62 0.69 -3.06
C MET A 18 19.81 -0.56 -2.20
N LYS A 19 19.48 -0.46 -0.90
CA LYS A 19 19.38 -1.65 -0.06
C LYS A 19 18.02 -2.32 -0.25
N GLY A 20 18.03 -3.58 -0.66
CA GLY A 20 16.86 -4.46 -0.71
C GLY A 20 16.97 -5.64 0.25
N TRP A 21 15.92 -6.45 0.29
CA TRP A 21 15.88 -7.66 1.11
C TRP A 21 15.59 -8.88 0.25
N ARG A 22 16.47 -9.89 0.27
CA ARG A 22 16.24 -11.17 -0.40
C ARG A 22 15.71 -12.21 0.59
N CYS A 23 14.68 -12.94 0.20
CA CYS A 23 14.21 -14.10 0.93
C CYS A 23 15.22 -15.25 0.77
N VAL A 24 15.68 -15.81 1.89
CA VAL A 24 16.64 -16.93 1.87
C VAL A 24 15.99 -18.21 1.34
N SER A 25 14.69 -18.39 1.60
CA SER A 25 13.98 -19.63 1.24
C SER A 25 13.53 -19.68 -0.23
N CYS A 26 13.09 -18.56 -0.80
CA CYS A 26 12.50 -18.54 -2.15
C CYS A 26 13.17 -17.57 -3.13
N GLY A 27 14.19 -16.82 -2.69
CA GLY A 27 14.92 -15.87 -3.55
C GLY A 27 14.15 -14.59 -3.90
N ASN A 28 12.88 -14.46 -3.51
CA ASN A 28 12.09 -13.27 -3.81
C ASN A 28 12.74 -12.01 -3.21
N ILE A 29 12.76 -10.93 -3.98
CA ILE A 29 13.38 -9.65 -3.58
C ILE A 29 12.27 -8.68 -3.18
N VAL A 30 12.45 -8.05 -2.01
CA VAL A 30 11.61 -6.97 -1.53
C VAL A 30 12.38 -5.67 -1.64
N ASP A 31 11.87 -4.82 -2.53
CA ASP A 31 12.27 -3.42 -2.64
C ASP A 31 11.52 -2.60 -1.56
N PRO A 32 12.24 -1.89 -0.68
CA PRO A 32 11.62 -1.13 0.40
C PRO A 32 10.92 0.16 -0.07
N LEU A 33 11.26 0.75 -1.22
CA LEU A 33 10.51 1.87 -1.80
C LEU A 33 9.16 1.37 -2.32
N ILE A 34 9.14 0.26 -3.07
CA ILE A 34 7.90 -0.35 -3.53
C ILE A 34 7.02 -0.73 -2.34
N LEU A 35 7.61 -1.34 -1.32
CA LEU A 35 6.89 -1.69 -0.10
C LEU A 35 6.29 -0.45 0.59
N ARG A 36 7.09 0.62 0.74
CA ARG A 36 6.64 1.88 1.33
C ARG A 36 5.49 2.51 0.54
N HIS A 37 5.60 2.57 -0.79
CA HIS A 37 4.54 3.09 -1.64
C HIS A 37 3.25 2.29 -1.50
N ARG A 38 3.33 0.95 -1.47
CA ARG A 38 2.16 0.10 -1.24
C ARG A 38 1.54 0.34 0.13
N MET A 39 2.34 0.48 1.19
CA MET A 39 1.83 0.77 2.53
C MET A 39 1.11 2.11 2.59
N ILE A 40 1.64 3.15 1.95
CA ILE A 40 1.01 4.47 1.87
C ILE A 40 -0.33 4.38 1.11
N GLN A 41 -0.36 3.70 -0.04
CA GLN A 41 -1.58 3.50 -0.83
C GLN A 41 -2.64 2.73 -0.03
N GLN A 42 -2.25 1.65 0.65
CA GLN A 42 -3.15 0.87 1.50
C GLN A 42 -3.69 1.68 2.68
N ALA A 43 -2.85 2.48 3.33
CA ALA A 43 -3.28 3.36 4.41
C ALA A 43 -4.30 4.41 3.91
N GLY A 44 -4.10 4.95 2.70
CA GLY A 44 -5.06 5.84 2.05
C GLY A 44 -6.41 5.15 1.77
N VAL A 45 -6.38 3.94 1.21
CA VAL A 45 -7.58 3.13 0.94
C VAL A 45 -8.32 2.80 2.23
N LEU A 46 -7.61 2.41 3.29
CA LEU A 46 -8.22 2.11 4.59
C LEU A 46 -8.92 3.35 5.19
N ARG A 47 -8.32 4.54 5.04
CA ARG A 47 -8.94 5.80 5.48
C ARG A 47 -10.23 6.11 4.72
N LEU A 48 -10.24 5.92 3.39
CA LEU A 48 -11.43 6.11 2.57
C LEU A 48 -12.55 5.13 2.94
N LEU A 49 -12.23 3.85 3.15
CA LEU A 49 -13.21 2.85 3.58
C LEU A 49 -13.73 3.12 5.01
N GLY A 50 -12.88 3.61 5.91
CA GLY A 50 -13.27 4.02 7.25
C GLY A 50 -14.23 5.21 7.26
N THR A 51 -14.04 6.19 6.37
CA THR A 51 -14.96 7.33 6.23
C THR A 51 -16.31 6.91 5.64
N GLU A 52 -16.34 5.97 4.71
CA GLU A 52 -17.59 5.40 4.15
C GLU A 52 -18.38 4.60 5.21
N ALA A 53 -17.70 3.88 6.10
CA ALA A 53 -18.32 3.15 7.21
C ALA A 53 -18.87 4.07 8.32
N ALA A 54 -18.37 5.30 8.41
CA ALA A 54 -18.80 6.30 9.39
C ALA A 54 -19.97 7.18 8.90
N MET A 55 -20.36 7.12 7.63
CA MET A 55 -21.58 7.76 7.11
C MET A 55 -22.80 6.93 7.56
N PRO A 56 -23.64 7.43 8.51
CA PRO A 56 -24.85 6.73 8.84
C PRO A 56 -25.77 6.88 7.62
N ARG A 57 -26.03 5.78 6.92
CA ARG A 57 -27.05 5.73 5.87
C ARG A 57 -28.38 6.13 6.51
N LEU A 58 -28.76 7.39 6.33
CA LEU A 58 -30.03 7.94 6.79
C LEU A 58 -31.15 7.27 6.00
N ARG A 59 -31.54 6.07 6.43
CA ARG A 59 -32.73 5.38 5.93
C ARG A 59 -33.93 6.12 6.51
N HIS A 60 -34.38 7.17 5.83
CA HIS A 60 -35.71 7.71 6.08
C HIS A 60 -36.74 6.66 5.68
N ALA A 61 -37.14 5.86 6.66
CA ALA A 61 -38.35 5.06 6.61
C ALA A 61 -39.56 6.01 6.73
N LEU A 62 -40.01 6.56 5.61
CA LEU A 62 -41.33 7.17 5.53
C LEU A 62 -42.36 6.04 5.43
N LYS A 63 -42.82 5.55 6.60
CA LYS A 63 -44.14 4.94 6.71
C LYS A 63 -45.15 6.09 6.68
N ALA A 64 -45.99 6.14 5.65
CA ALA A 64 -47.25 6.87 5.68
C ALA A 64 -48.37 5.86 5.50
N THR A 65 -48.97 5.49 6.63
CA THR A 65 -50.27 4.86 6.77
C THR A 65 -51.37 5.92 6.65
N ALA A 66 -52.41 5.62 5.87
CA ALA A 66 -53.84 5.90 6.05
C ALA A 66 -54.51 6.11 4.70
#